data_AF-A0A644TMP1-F1
#
_entry.id   AF-A0A644TMP1-F1
#
_cell.length_a   1.000
_cell.length_b   1.000
_cell.length_c   1.000
_cell.angle_alpha   90.00
_cell.angle_beta   90.00
_cell.angle_gamma   90.00
#
_symmetry.space_group_name_H-M   'P 1'
#
loop_
_entity.id
_entity.type
_entity.pdbx_description
1 polymer ?
#
loop_
_entity_poly.entity_id
_entity_poly.type
_entity_poly.pdbx_seq_one_letter_code
_entity_poly.pdbx_strand_id
1 'polypeptide(L)'
;MPSAHRSCHLGLFEHKSAVVAACWAVLSFLFFAPSAQAQVTLLVPSQPSIEAPTPRPKQDAPAKREDKKDEKRQQDAKTASGKAEQPADASGKQQEQAPAAPTAEGKPASEGKPAPNGEAAPADAPAKPEQAAAAPAPADTQIDEEVDVLITMMRPFQYEGLVMDMPQMFAVLRYDSTTPVKDGVAQPERRDLLGDMEEIRYLNQKAWGANVALTKPGLYQFIIEGRPWWDAAHGRFLQHYVKTTLPVYGVERGWSLPVGQRFEIVPLSRPFGLTAPAMFSGVVLMDGKPLAAASVRMARINTEKRPVPTSWHEDIAARTNNKGEFSFVLNQPGWWCCMASIPGDPLKGPDGQPKPLQLGTLFWLYVDSISSEARKR
;
A
#
# COMPACT_ATOMS: atom_id res chain seq x y z
N MET A 1 -20.69 53.45 77.36
CA MET A 1 -20.34 53.89 76.00
C MET A 1 -19.60 52.74 75.32
N PRO A 2 -20.12 52.16 74.22
CA PRO A 2 -19.54 50.95 73.63
C PRO A 2 -18.48 51.26 72.57
N SER A 3 -17.50 50.37 72.49
CA SER A 3 -16.41 50.33 71.51
C SER A 3 -16.87 49.61 70.24
N ALA A 4 -16.54 50.15 69.07
CA ALA A 4 -16.84 49.56 67.77
C ALA A 4 -15.54 49.08 67.09
N HIS A 5 -15.43 47.76 66.95
CA HIS A 5 -14.52 47.09 66.01
C HIS A 5 -14.95 47.37 64.56
N ARG A 6 -14.00 47.66 63.67
CA ARG A 6 -14.16 47.51 62.22
C ARG A 6 -13.08 46.57 61.68
N SER A 7 -13.53 45.46 61.12
CA SER A 7 -12.75 44.52 60.31
C SER A 7 -12.61 45.05 58.88
N CYS A 8 -11.41 44.95 58.31
CA CYS A 8 -11.14 45.12 56.87
C CYS A 8 -10.51 43.83 56.35
N HIS A 9 -11.26 42.98 55.66
CA HIS A 9 -10.72 41.92 54.79
C HIS A 9 -11.79 41.42 53.82
N LEU A 10 -11.97 42.10 52.68
CA LEU A 10 -12.59 41.51 51.49
C LEU A 10 -12.08 42.29 50.27
N GLY A 11 -11.30 41.63 49.42
CA GLY A 11 -10.77 42.24 48.20
C GLY A 11 -9.70 41.45 47.45
N LEU A 12 -9.17 40.35 48.01
CA LEU A 12 -8.07 39.59 47.40
C LEU A 12 -8.44 38.18 46.90
N PHE A 13 -9.71 37.76 47.04
CA PHE A 13 -10.12 36.39 46.69
C PHE A 13 -10.79 36.24 45.31
N GLU A 14 -11.34 37.29 44.71
CA GLU A 14 -12.09 37.15 43.44
C GLU A 14 -11.20 37.04 42.19
N HIS A 15 -10.01 37.66 42.19
CA HIS A 15 -9.14 37.64 41.00
C HIS A 15 -8.45 36.29 40.75
N LYS A 16 -8.25 35.46 41.77
CA LYS A 16 -7.65 34.13 41.61
C LYS A 16 -8.61 33.13 40.97
N SER A 17 -9.91 33.24 41.27
CA SER A 17 -10.93 32.35 40.72
C SER A 17 -11.17 32.56 39.22
N ALA A 18 -11.08 33.80 38.73
CA ALA A 18 -11.26 34.10 37.31
C ALA A 18 -10.11 33.55 36.43
N VAL A 19 -8.87 33.61 36.91
CA VAL A 19 -7.70 33.09 36.18
C VAL A 19 -7.68 31.55 36.18
N VAL A 20 -8.08 30.91 37.28
CA VAL A 20 -8.19 29.44 37.35
C VAL A 20 -9.33 28.94 36.47
N ALA A 21 -10.47 29.64 36.41
CA ALA A 21 -11.57 29.30 35.50
C ALA A 21 -11.20 29.47 34.02
N ALA A 22 -10.42 30.51 33.68
CA ALA A 22 -9.91 30.70 32.31
C ALA A 22 -8.88 29.61 31.92
N CYS A 23 -8.01 29.20 32.84
CA CYS A 23 -7.08 28.09 32.61
C CYS A 23 -7.80 26.74 32.47
N TRP A 24 -8.89 26.52 33.21
CA TRP A 24 -9.73 25.32 33.02
C TRP A 24 -10.50 25.37 31.70
N ALA A 25 -11.00 26.52 31.26
CA ALA A 25 -11.66 26.65 29.96
C ALA A 25 -10.70 26.38 28.78
N VAL A 26 -9.42 26.80 28.88
CA VAL A 26 -8.41 26.51 27.84
C VAL A 26 -7.94 25.05 27.88
N LEU A 27 -7.89 24.41 29.06
CA LEU A 27 -7.57 22.99 29.19
C LEU A 27 -8.74 22.07 28.81
N SER A 28 -9.97 22.55 28.91
CA SER A 28 -11.18 21.79 28.55
C SER A 28 -11.47 21.81 27.05
N PHE A 29 -10.87 22.67 26.22
CA PHE A 29 -10.94 22.51 24.76
C PHE A 29 -10.08 21.35 24.21
N LEU A 30 -9.44 20.57 25.09
CA LEU A 30 -8.97 19.21 24.81
C LEU A 30 -10.09 18.16 24.97
N PHE A 31 -11.36 18.56 24.89
CA PHE A 31 -12.46 17.62 24.64
C PHE A 31 -12.16 16.89 23.34
N PHE A 32 -11.91 15.58 23.47
CA PHE A 32 -12.09 14.54 22.45
C PHE A 32 -12.59 15.10 21.11
N ALA A 33 -11.68 15.63 20.29
CA ALA A 33 -11.96 15.66 18.87
C ALA A 33 -12.08 14.18 18.50
N PRO A 34 -13.25 13.69 18.04
CA PRO A 34 -13.30 12.37 17.42
C PRO A 34 -12.15 12.37 16.42
N SER A 35 -11.26 11.39 16.54
CA SER A 35 -10.04 11.31 15.72
C SER A 35 -10.40 11.72 14.31
N ALA A 36 -9.94 12.90 13.89
CA ALA A 36 -10.28 13.47 12.60
C ALA A 36 -9.99 12.40 11.55
N GLN A 37 -11.05 11.83 10.97
CA GLN A 37 -10.94 10.72 10.04
C GLN A 37 -10.06 11.16 8.88
N ALA A 38 -9.08 10.35 8.51
CA ALA A 38 -8.15 10.69 7.46
C ALA A 38 -8.91 10.94 6.14
N GLN A 39 -8.83 12.16 5.61
CA GLN A 39 -9.31 12.50 4.28
C GLN A 39 -8.10 12.54 3.34
N VAL A 40 -8.11 11.72 2.30
CA VAL A 40 -6.97 11.56 1.40
C VAL A 40 -7.40 11.59 -0.05
N THR A 41 -6.52 12.11 -0.91
CA THR A 41 -6.66 11.95 -2.35
C THR A 41 -6.12 10.57 -2.74
N LEU A 42 -7.02 9.68 -3.16
CA LEU A 42 -6.71 8.41 -3.80
C LEU A 42 -6.17 8.67 -5.20
N LEU A 43 -5.08 8.00 -5.54
CA LEU A 43 -4.52 7.89 -6.89
C LEU A 43 -4.04 6.46 -7.06
N VAL A 44 -4.82 5.64 -7.76
CA VAL A 44 -4.49 4.22 -7.94
C VAL A 44 -4.75 3.77 -9.38
N PRO A 45 -3.80 3.07 -10.03
CA PRO A 45 -4.08 2.33 -11.25
C PRO A 45 -5.01 1.14 -10.97
N SER A 46 -5.74 0.68 -11.99
CA SER A 46 -6.65 -0.46 -11.92
C SER A 46 -5.95 -1.77 -11.58
N GLN A 47 -4.63 -1.84 -11.85
CA GLN A 47 -3.76 -2.96 -11.50
C GLN A 47 -2.45 -2.44 -10.88
N PRO A 48 -1.83 -3.17 -9.94
CA PRO A 48 -0.61 -2.72 -9.27
C PRO A 48 0.68 -2.99 -10.07
N SER A 49 0.59 -3.78 -11.15
CA SER A 49 1.65 -4.02 -12.14
C SER A 49 1.02 -4.50 -13.44
N ILE A 50 1.75 -4.36 -14.55
CA ILE A 50 1.41 -5.00 -15.83
C ILE A 50 2.56 -5.94 -16.19
N GLU A 51 2.27 -7.23 -16.30
CA GLU A 51 3.29 -8.24 -16.59
C GLU A 51 3.41 -8.48 -18.10
N ALA A 52 4.62 -8.82 -18.54
CA ALA A 52 4.82 -9.21 -19.94
C ALA A 52 4.06 -10.52 -20.24
N PRO A 53 3.47 -10.68 -21.44
CA PRO A 53 2.84 -11.93 -21.84
C PRO A 53 3.78 -13.12 -21.65
N THR A 54 3.29 -14.20 -21.04
CA THR A 54 4.11 -15.40 -20.84
C THR A 54 4.49 -15.98 -22.22
N PRO A 55 5.76 -16.29 -22.49
CA PRO A 55 6.16 -16.94 -23.73
C PRO A 55 5.36 -18.23 -23.90
N ARG A 56 4.57 -18.34 -24.98
CA ARG A 56 3.88 -19.60 -25.30
C ARG A 56 4.94 -20.69 -25.51
N PRO A 57 4.83 -21.86 -24.88
CA PRO A 57 5.71 -22.98 -25.23
C PRO A 57 5.53 -23.26 -26.72
N LYS A 58 6.66 -23.39 -27.43
CA LYS A 58 6.64 -23.81 -28.84
C LYS A 58 5.85 -25.11 -28.89
N GLN A 59 4.72 -25.12 -29.60
CA GLN A 59 4.08 -26.38 -29.98
C GLN A 59 5.10 -27.10 -30.86
N ASP A 60 5.67 -28.19 -30.36
CA ASP A 60 6.43 -29.10 -31.19
C ASP A 60 5.52 -29.54 -32.33
N ALA A 61 5.96 -29.27 -33.57
CA ALA A 61 5.27 -29.72 -34.76
C ALA A 61 5.05 -31.24 -34.65
N PRO A 62 3.87 -31.77 -35.02
CA PRO A 62 3.61 -33.19 -34.91
C PRO A 62 4.64 -33.94 -35.75
N ALA A 63 5.40 -34.83 -35.11
CA ALA A 63 6.33 -35.72 -35.77
C ALA A 63 5.60 -36.42 -36.92
N LYS A 64 6.12 -36.28 -38.13
CA LYS A 64 5.68 -37.07 -39.28
C LYS A 64 5.80 -38.54 -38.89
N ARG A 65 4.68 -39.25 -38.83
CA ARG A 65 4.66 -40.71 -38.82
C ARG A 65 5.27 -41.17 -40.15
N GLU A 66 6.43 -41.79 -40.10
CA GLU A 66 6.92 -42.64 -41.18
C GLU A 66 6.26 -44.01 -41.02
N ASP A 67 5.29 -44.29 -41.89
CA ASP A 67 4.77 -45.64 -42.09
C ASP A 67 5.81 -46.47 -42.85
N LYS A 68 6.31 -47.54 -42.21
CA LYS A 68 6.85 -48.69 -42.92
C LYS A 68 6.71 -49.98 -42.09
N LYS A 69 5.65 -50.71 -42.43
CA LYS A 69 5.61 -52.13 -42.80
C LYS A 69 6.46 -53.09 -41.96
N ASP A 70 5.79 -53.97 -41.20
CA ASP A 70 5.98 -55.42 -41.35
C ASP A 70 4.80 -56.21 -40.77
N GLU A 71 3.96 -56.71 -41.69
CA GLU A 71 3.09 -57.86 -41.48
C GLU A 71 3.95 -59.13 -41.44
N LYS A 72 3.72 -59.99 -40.44
CA LYS A 72 3.43 -61.44 -40.58
C LYS A 72 3.95 -62.26 -39.39
N ARG A 73 3.04 -62.58 -38.46
CA ARG A 73 2.79 -63.99 -38.08
C ARG A 73 1.47 -64.11 -37.32
N GLN A 74 0.46 -64.63 -38.01
CA GLN A 74 -0.75 -65.19 -37.44
C GLN A 74 -0.48 -66.59 -36.88
N GLN A 75 -1.36 -66.97 -35.95
CA GLN A 75 -1.62 -68.32 -35.41
C GLN A 75 -0.54 -68.78 -34.41
N ASP A 76 -0.85 -69.00 -33.12
CA ASP A 76 -1.87 -69.94 -32.62
C ASP A 76 -2.46 -69.62 -31.23
N ALA A 77 -3.53 -70.36 -30.90
CA ALA A 77 -4.16 -70.59 -29.58
C ALA A 77 -5.34 -69.67 -29.16
N LYS A 78 -6.52 -70.03 -29.69
CA LYS A 78 -7.83 -69.94 -29.01
C LYS A 78 -8.03 -71.17 -28.13
N THR A 79 -8.40 -71.01 -26.86
CA THR A 79 -9.48 -71.70 -26.09
C THR A 79 -9.41 -71.17 -24.65
N ALA A 80 -10.43 -70.95 -23.82
CA ALA A 80 -11.87 -71.25 -23.79
C ALA A 80 -12.51 -70.28 -22.75
N SER A 81 -13.57 -69.54 -23.06
CA SER A 81 -14.97 -69.69 -22.59
C SER A 81 -15.24 -69.73 -21.07
N GLY A 82 -16.16 -68.87 -20.61
CA GLY A 82 -16.95 -69.02 -19.36
C GLY A 82 -17.01 -67.73 -18.52
N LYS A 83 -17.94 -66.79 -18.74
CA LYS A 83 -19.36 -66.71 -18.31
C LYS A 83 -19.56 -66.19 -16.86
N ALA A 84 -20.14 -64.98 -16.79
CA ALA A 84 -21.09 -64.38 -15.83
C ALA A 84 -20.91 -64.60 -14.31
N GLU A 85 -20.89 -63.50 -13.52
CA GLU A 85 -22.00 -63.03 -12.67
C GLU A 85 -21.55 -61.87 -11.74
N GLN A 86 -22.41 -60.84 -11.66
CA GLN A 86 -22.54 -59.85 -10.56
C GLN A 86 -23.55 -60.43 -9.53
N PRO A 87 -23.89 -59.83 -8.36
CA PRO A 87 -23.37 -58.63 -7.66
C PRO A 87 -23.25 -58.77 -6.10
N ALA A 88 -22.92 -57.64 -5.43
CA ALA A 88 -23.19 -57.27 -4.02
C ALA A 88 -22.52 -58.11 -2.90
N ASP A 89 -22.16 -57.64 -1.70
CA ASP A 89 -22.68 -56.54 -0.88
C ASP A 89 -21.72 -56.24 0.29
N ALA A 90 -22.00 -55.14 1.00
CA ALA A 90 -21.85 -54.95 2.45
C ALA A 90 -20.49 -54.57 3.11
N SER A 91 -20.43 -53.29 3.48
CA SER A 91 -20.50 -52.79 4.87
C SER A 91 -19.32 -52.95 5.87
N GLY A 92 -19.02 -51.81 6.51
CA GLY A 92 -18.42 -51.69 7.86
C GLY A 92 -17.52 -50.44 7.96
N LYS A 93 -18.03 -49.29 8.44
CA LYS A 93 -17.95 -48.78 9.84
C LYS A 93 -16.49 -48.73 10.38
N GLN A 94 -15.97 -47.68 11.03
CA GLN A 94 -16.56 -46.58 11.81
C GLN A 94 -15.46 -45.58 12.21
N GLN A 95 -15.84 -44.28 12.34
CA GLN A 95 -15.53 -43.29 13.40
C GLN A 95 -14.10 -43.20 13.99
N GLU A 96 -13.40 -42.06 13.90
CA GLU A 96 -13.62 -40.76 14.59
C GLU A 96 -13.26 -40.81 16.10
N GLN A 97 -12.19 -40.09 16.49
CA GLN A 97 -12.14 -39.25 17.70
C GLN A 97 -10.77 -38.56 17.87
N ALA A 98 -10.81 -37.22 17.95
CA ALA A 98 -9.94 -36.39 18.79
C ALA A 98 -10.73 -36.10 20.11
N PRO A 99 -10.30 -35.26 21.09
CA PRO A 99 -9.10 -34.41 21.21
C PRO A 99 -8.48 -34.39 22.65
N ALA A 100 -7.44 -33.57 22.90
CA ALA A 100 -7.30 -32.72 24.11
C ALA A 100 -5.94 -31.98 24.16
N ALA A 101 -5.97 -30.78 24.76
CA ALA A 101 -4.89 -29.79 24.87
C ALA A 101 -4.27 -29.77 26.31
N PRO A 102 -3.38 -28.84 26.72
CA PRO A 102 -2.17 -29.14 27.51
C PRO A 102 -2.16 -28.58 28.95
N THR A 103 -1.11 -28.89 29.73
CA THR A 103 -0.87 -28.28 31.06
C THR A 103 0.63 -28.02 31.36
N ALA A 104 0.88 -26.76 31.71
CA ALA A 104 1.75 -26.19 32.77
C ALA A 104 3.25 -26.53 32.96
N GLU A 105 4.03 -25.43 32.90
CA GLU A 105 5.05 -24.93 33.86
C GLU A 105 6.38 -25.67 34.14
N GLY A 106 7.48 -24.89 34.10
CA GLY A 106 8.74 -25.20 34.79
C GLY A 106 10.02 -24.71 34.09
N LYS A 107 10.61 -23.62 34.60
CA LYS A 107 12.04 -23.21 34.45
C LYS A 107 12.67 -23.30 35.86
N PRO A 108 14.00 -23.22 36.14
CA PRO A 108 15.14 -22.90 35.27
C PRO A 108 16.51 -23.61 35.58
N ALA A 109 17.59 -23.13 34.94
CA ALA A 109 19.03 -23.31 35.22
C ALA A 109 19.64 -24.66 34.79
N SER A 110 20.90 -24.80 34.35
CA SER A 110 22.13 -24.04 34.59
C SER A 110 23.18 -24.26 33.47
N GLU A 111 24.32 -23.60 33.64
CA GLU A 111 25.50 -23.40 32.79
C GLU A 111 26.23 -24.67 32.29
N GLY A 112 26.84 -24.56 31.10
CA GLY A 112 27.82 -25.51 30.57
C GLY A 112 28.70 -24.87 29.48
N LYS A 113 29.99 -24.70 29.77
CA LYS A 113 31.06 -24.08 28.97
C LYS A 113 31.54 -25.00 27.81
N PRO A 114 32.15 -24.49 26.71
CA PRO A 114 32.26 -25.20 25.44
C PRO A 114 33.61 -25.89 25.22
N ALA A 115 33.63 -26.96 24.40
CA ALA A 115 34.79 -27.51 23.69
C ALA A 115 34.31 -28.47 22.57
N PRO A 116 35.17 -28.94 21.65
CA PRO A 116 35.51 -28.27 20.38
C PRO A 116 35.13 -29.10 19.14
N ASN A 117 35.29 -28.46 17.97
CA ASN A 117 35.18 -28.96 16.60
C ASN A 117 35.20 -30.49 16.40
N GLY A 118 34.10 -31.01 15.88
CA GLY A 118 34.02 -32.26 15.14
C GLY A 118 33.64 -31.98 13.68
N GLU A 119 34.51 -32.41 12.79
CA GLU A 119 34.36 -32.43 11.32
C GLU A 119 33.05 -33.13 10.92
N ALA A 120 32.22 -32.47 10.10
CA ALA A 120 31.06 -33.08 9.46
C ALA A 120 31.11 -32.84 7.94
N ALA A 121 31.02 -33.93 7.20
CA ALA A 121 30.94 -34.03 5.75
C ALA A 121 29.76 -33.22 5.16
N PRO A 122 29.81 -32.85 3.86
CA PRO A 122 28.83 -31.93 3.29
C PRO A 122 27.47 -32.63 3.13
N ALA A 123 26.45 -32.08 3.77
CA ALA A 123 25.06 -32.44 3.51
C ALA A 123 24.58 -31.69 2.27
N ASP A 124 23.95 -32.43 1.35
CA ASP A 124 23.31 -31.93 0.14
C ASP A 124 22.43 -30.70 0.41
N ALA A 125 22.72 -29.63 -0.32
CA ALA A 125 21.88 -28.44 -0.32
C ALA A 125 20.53 -28.75 -1.01
N PRO A 126 19.38 -28.44 -0.40
CA PRO A 126 18.11 -28.54 -1.10
C PRO A 126 18.07 -27.45 -2.19
N ALA A 127 17.79 -27.89 -3.42
CA ALA A 127 17.61 -27.03 -4.58
C ALA A 127 16.53 -25.98 -4.28
N LYS A 128 16.93 -24.71 -4.34
CA LYS A 128 16.05 -23.56 -4.26
C LYS A 128 15.17 -23.55 -5.51
N PRO A 129 13.84 -23.43 -5.43
CA PRO A 129 13.04 -23.15 -6.61
C PRO A 129 13.39 -21.74 -7.07
N GLU A 130 14.21 -21.65 -8.12
CA GLU A 130 14.51 -20.42 -8.83
C GLU A 130 13.26 -20.05 -9.63
N GLN A 131 12.33 -19.37 -8.96
CA GLN A 131 11.27 -18.66 -9.65
C GLN A 131 11.93 -17.45 -10.33
N ALA A 132 12.43 -17.68 -11.54
CA ALA A 132 13.04 -16.65 -12.36
C ALA A 132 12.06 -15.50 -12.52
N ALA A 133 12.35 -14.36 -11.88
CA ALA A 133 11.72 -13.11 -12.24
C ALA A 133 11.98 -12.90 -13.74
N ALA A 134 10.92 -12.69 -14.53
CA ALA A 134 11.07 -12.41 -15.94
C ALA A 134 12.03 -11.22 -16.09
N ALA A 135 13.07 -11.38 -16.91
CA ALA A 135 13.99 -10.28 -17.17
C ALA A 135 13.20 -9.08 -17.72
N PRO A 136 13.52 -7.84 -17.30
CA PRO A 136 12.79 -6.67 -17.76
C PRO A 136 12.83 -6.58 -19.29
N ALA A 137 11.70 -6.24 -19.90
CA ALA A 137 11.63 -6.09 -21.36
C ALA A 137 12.56 -4.95 -21.84
N PRO A 138 13.16 -5.06 -23.03
CA PRO A 138 13.98 -3.98 -23.59
C PRO A 138 13.17 -2.67 -23.72
N ALA A 139 13.80 -1.53 -23.43
CA ALA A 139 13.13 -0.22 -23.39
C ALA A 139 12.50 0.20 -24.74
N ASP A 140 13.08 -0.22 -25.86
CA ASP A 140 12.62 0.13 -27.20
C ASP A 140 11.43 -0.72 -27.69
N THR A 141 11.06 -1.76 -26.93
CA THR A 141 9.89 -2.59 -27.26
C THR A 141 8.64 -1.73 -27.28
N GLN A 142 7.91 -1.73 -28.41
CA GLN A 142 6.56 -1.16 -28.45
C GLN A 142 5.58 -2.16 -27.86
N ILE A 143 4.70 -1.66 -26.99
CA ILE A 143 3.60 -2.41 -26.38
C ILE A 143 2.30 -1.63 -26.61
N ASP A 144 1.16 -2.30 -26.52
CA ASP A 144 -0.17 -1.71 -26.66
C ASP A 144 -0.99 -2.10 -25.43
N GLU A 145 -0.61 -1.51 -24.31
CA GLU A 145 -1.26 -1.72 -23.01
C GLU A 145 -1.98 -0.43 -22.61
N GLU A 146 -2.99 -0.57 -21.76
CA GLU A 146 -3.70 0.55 -21.17
C GLU A 146 -3.92 0.32 -19.68
N VAL A 147 -4.05 1.41 -18.93
CA VAL A 147 -4.41 1.33 -17.52
C VAL A 147 -5.40 2.43 -17.17
N ASP A 148 -6.50 2.03 -16.54
CA ASP A 148 -7.42 2.97 -15.93
C ASP A 148 -6.83 3.46 -14.61
N VAL A 149 -6.86 4.77 -14.40
CA VAL A 149 -6.40 5.41 -13.17
C VAL A 149 -7.58 6.08 -12.47
N LEU A 150 -7.83 5.67 -11.23
CA LEU A 150 -8.88 6.24 -10.38
C LEU A 150 -8.31 7.34 -9.48
N ILE A 151 -8.96 8.50 -9.50
CA ILE A 151 -8.62 9.68 -8.71
C ILE A 151 -9.87 10.16 -7.96
N THR A 152 -9.84 10.15 -6.64
CA THR A 152 -10.96 10.61 -5.81
C THR A 152 -10.48 11.10 -4.45
N MET A 153 -11.24 11.96 -3.78
CA MET A 153 -11.07 12.16 -2.34
C MET A 153 -11.84 11.05 -1.61
N MET A 154 -11.28 10.52 -0.51
CA MET A 154 -11.95 9.48 0.28
C MET A 154 -11.51 9.44 1.74
N ARG A 155 -12.30 8.72 2.55
CA ARG A 155 -11.91 8.22 3.87
C ARG A 155 -11.55 6.73 3.79
N PRO A 156 -10.26 6.34 3.90
CA PRO A 156 -9.82 4.97 3.61
C PRO A 156 -10.47 3.90 4.48
N PHE A 157 -10.52 4.13 5.79
CA PHE A 157 -11.06 3.14 6.74
C PHE A 157 -12.59 3.04 6.69
N GLN A 158 -13.28 4.15 6.44
CA GLN A 158 -14.74 4.15 6.30
C GLN A 158 -15.20 3.63 4.93
N TYR A 159 -14.26 3.52 3.97
CA TYR A 159 -14.54 3.21 2.57
C TYR A 159 -15.66 4.10 2.01
N GLU A 160 -15.43 5.41 2.14
CA GLU A 160 -16.39 6.46 1.79
C GLU A 160 -15.72 7.47 0.86
N GLY A 161 -16.35 7.75 -0.28
CA GLY A 161 -15.89 8.81 -1.18
C GLY A 161 -16.26 10.19 -0.63
N LEU A 162 -15.49 11.19 -1.05
CA LEU A 162 -15.76 12.61 -0.80
C LEU A 162 -15.76 13.37 -2.13
N VAL A 163 -16.50 14.47 -2.20
CA VAL A 163 -16.48 15.33 -3.40
C VAL A 163 -15.08 15.89 -3.59
N MET A 164 -14.54 15.74 -4.80
CA MET A 164 -13.22 16.23 -5.18
C MET A 164 -13.33 17.11 -6.42
N ASP A 165 -12.72 18.29 -6.38
CA ASP A 165 -12.51 19.10 -7.59
C ASP A 165 -11.33 18.59 -8.41
N MET A 166 -11.33 18.92 -9.70
CA MET A 166 -10.23 18.57 -10.60
C MET A 166 -8.89 19.06 -10.00
N PRO A 167 -7.83 18.22 -10.01
CA PRO A 167 -6.54 18.62 -9.48
C PRO A 167 -5.94 19.80 -10.24
N GLN A 168 -4.91 20.41 -9.67
CA GLN A 168 -4.14 21.45 -10.35
C GLN A 168 -3.24 20.86 -11.44
N MET A 169 -2.73 19.65 -11.21
CA MET A 169 -1.87 18.92 -12.13
C MET A 169 -2.10 17.42 -11.98
N PHE A 170 -2.10 16.71 -13.10
CA PHE A 170 -1.98 15.27 -13.16
C PHE A 170 -0.99 14.91 -14.29
N ALA A 171 0.02 14.11 -13.99
CA ALA A 171 1.04 13.72 -14.94
C ALA A 171 1.58 12.33 -14.65
N VAL A 172 2.28 11.76 -15.63
CA VAL A 172 3.02 10.52 -15.48
C VAL A 172 4.48 10.70 -15.90
N LEU A 173 5.38 10.13 -15.11
CA LEU A 173 6.81 10.05 -15.40
C LEU A 173 7.17 8.60 -15.74
N ARG A 174 7.78 8.36 -16.89
CA ARG A 174 8.25 7.03 -17.30
C ARG A 174 9.76 6.93 -17.18
N TYR A 175 10.21 5.91 -16.46
CA TYR A 175 11.61 5.52 -16.33
C TYR A 175 11.83 4.16 -16.98
N ASP A 176 13.00 3.98 -17.59
CA ASP A 176 13.45 2.74 -18.24
C ASP A 176 14.98 2.69 -18.22
N SER A 177 15.59 1.67 -18.83
CA SER A 177 17.06 1.56 -18.90
C SER A 177 17.74 2.66 -19.73
N THR A 178 17.01 3.36 -20.60
CA THR A 178 17.53 4.42 -21.49
C THR A 178 17.35 5.83 -20.94
N THR A 179 16.63 5.99 -19.83
CA THR A 179 16.35 7.29 -19.20
C THR A 179 17.67 8.06 -18.99
N PRO A 180 17.82 9.24 -19.63
CA PRO A 180 19.03 10.03 -19.53
C PRO A 180 19.32 10.47 -18.10
N VAL A 181 20.59 10.67 -17.78
CA VAL A 181 21.02 11.27 -16.52
C VAL A 181 21.78 12.55 -16.86
N LYS A 182 21.31 13.67 -16.32
CA LYS A 182 21.95 14.98 -16.47
C LYS A 182 22.30 15.50 -15.09
N ASP A 183 23.56 15.87 -14.89
CA ASP A 183 24.07 16.39 -13.60
C ASP A 183 23.77 15.45 -12.40
N GLY A 184 23.80 14.13 -12.64
CA GLY A 184 23.48 13.11 -11.64
C GLY A 184 21.99 12.87 -11.41
N VAL A 185 21.10 13.59 -12.10
CA VAL A 185 19.64 13.49 -11.97
C VAL A 185 19.02 12.83 -13.20
N ALA A 186 18.23 11.78 -12.98
CA ALA A 186 17.49 11.12 -14.06
C ALA A 186 16.43 12.05 -14.67
N GLN A 187 16.31 12.01 -15.99
CA GLN A 187 15.38 12.82 -16.78
C GLN A 187 14.32 11.91 -17.42
N PRO A 188 13.29 11.49 -16.68
CA PRO A 188 12.23 10.63 -17.21
C PRO A 188 11.44 11.32 -18.31
N GLU A 189 10.84 10.51 -19.20
CA GLU A 189 9.82 11.02 -20.10
C GLU A 189 8.61 11.47 -19.26
N ARG A 190 8.14 12.70 -19.47
CA ARG A 190 6.97 13.26 -18.77
C ARG A 190 5.84 13.46 -19.76
N ARG A 191 4.64 13.00 -19.39
CA ARG A 191 3.38 13.32 -20.08
C ARG A 191 2.41 13.99 -19.12
N ASP A 192 1.84 15.11 -19.55
CA ASP A 192 0.71 15.73 -18.87
C ASP A 192 -0.57 14.95 -19.19
N LEU A 193 -1.36 14.65 -18.17
CA LEU A 193 -2.59 13.86 -18.25
C LEU A 193 -3.81 14.62 -17.74
N LEU A 194 -3.69 15.90 -17.37
CA LEU A 194 -4.80 16.66 -16.81
C LEU A 194 -5.96 16.79 -17.81
N GLY A 195 -5.64 16.94 -19.10
CA GLY A 195 -6.60 16.99 -20.18
C GLY A 195 -7.25 15.65 -20.53
N ASP A 196 -6.67 14.54 -20.06
CA ASP A 196 -7.16 13.17 -20.31
C ASP A 196 -8.11 12.69 -19.20
N MET A 197 -8.37 13.54 -18.19
CA MET A 197 -9.24 13.21 -17.08
C MET A 197 -10.72 13.37 -17.45
N GLU A 198 -11.51 12.34 -17.16
CA GLU A 198 -12.95 12.32 -17.33
C GLU A 198 -13.64 12.34 -15.96
N GLU A 199 -14.74 13.08 -15.86
CA GLU A 199 -15.59 13.03 -14.66
C GLU A 199 -16.31 11.68 -14.62
N ILE A 200 -16.18 10.98 -13.49
CA ILE A 200 -16.86 9.72 -13.22
C ILE A 200 -17.57 9.78 -11.86
N ARG A 201 -18.27 8.70 -11.50
CA ARG A 201 -18.78 8.50 -10.15
C ARG A 201 -18.08 7.33 -9.48
N TYR A 202 -17.61 7.56 -8.26
CA TYR A 202 -17.07 6.51 -7.40
C TYR A 202 -17.56 6.70 -5.97
N LEU A 203 -18.01 5.61 -5.33
CA LEU A 203 -18.63 5.64 -3.99
C LEU A 203 -19.70 6.74 -3.84
N ASN A 204 -20.55 6.89 -4.86
CA ASN A 204 -21.61 7.89 -4.97
C ASN A 204 -21.16 9.37 -5.02
N GLN A 205 -19.86 9.66 -5.07
CA GLN A 205 -19.32 11.01 -5.18
C GLN A 205 -18.75 11.30 -6.57
N LYS A 206 -18.60 12.59 -6.89
CA LYS A 206 -17.83 13.06 -8.05
C LYS A 206 -16.38 12.62 -7.88
N ALA A 207 -15.86 11.91 -8.87
CA ALA A 207 -14.49 11.43 -8.94
C ALA A 207 -13.96 11.64 -10.37
N TRP A 208 -12.71 11.27 -10.59
CA TRP A 208 -12.05 11.40 -11.90
C TRP A 208 -11.43 10.07 -12.30
N GLY A 209 -11.56 9.75 -13.59
CA GLY A 209 -10.90 8.63 -14.23
C GLY A 209 -9.99 9.12 -15.34
N ALA A 210 -8.94 8.37 -15.67
CA ALA A 210 -8.18 8.55 -16.90
C ALA A 210 -7.80 7.18 -17.44
N ASN A 211 -8.02 6.95 -18.73
CA ASN A 211 -7.48 5.77 -19.42
C ASN A 211 -6.14 6.15 -20.03
N VAL A 212 -5.07 5.49 -19.58
CA VAL A 212 -3.70 5.88 -19.89
C VAL A 212 -3.07 4.82 -20.77
N ALA A 213 -2.86 5.15 -22.05
CA ALA A 213 -2.09 4.30 -22.96
C ALA A 213 -0.61 4.19 -22.52
N LEU A 214 -0.09 2.97 -22.53
CA LEU A 214 1.28 2.60 -22.16
C LEU A 214 1.93 1.97 -23.38
N THR A 215 2.78 2.73 -24.08
CA THR A 215 3.32 2.33 -25.39
C THR A 215 4.70 1.67 -25.32
N LYS A 216 5.32 1.67 -24.14
CA LYS A 216 6.65 1.08 -23.90
C LYS A 216 6.76 0.47 -22.49
N PRO A 217 7.54 -0.61 -22.30
CA PRO A 217 7.93 -1.09 -20.97
C PRO A 217 8.54 0.03 -20.13
N GLY A 218 8.32 0.04 -18.82
CA GLY A 218 8.82 1.12 -17.99
C GLY A 218 8.28 1.08 -16.57
N LEU A 219 8.91 1.84 -15.70
CA LEU A 219 8.35 2.20 -14.41
C LEU A 219 7.63 3.53 -14.57
N TYR A 220 6.31 3.53 -14.41
CA TYR A 220 5.47 4.71 -14.51
C TYR A 220 5.18 5.24 -13.10
N GLN A 221 5.45 6.51 -12.86
CA GLN A 221 5.08 7.20 -11.62
C GLN A 221 4.01 8.24 -11.92
N PHE A 222 2.80 7.98 -11.46
CA PHE A 222 1.68 8.90 -11.58
C PHE A 222 1.74 9.89 -10.43
N ILE A 223 1.56 11.17 -10.75
CA ILE A 223 1.69 12.26 -9.78
C ILE A 223 0.54 13.25 -9.90
N ILE A 224 0.05 13.71 -8.76
CA ILE A 224 -0.97 14.76 -8.66
C ILE A 224 -0.47 15.90 -7.78
N GLU A 225 -0.75 17.12 -8.18
CA GLU A 225 -0.79 18.28 -7.29
C GLU A 225 -2.25 18.72 -7.14
N GLY A 226 -2.77 18.59 -5.92
CA GLY A 226 -4.12 19.00 -5.58
C GLY A 226 -4.22 20.51 -5.42
N ARG A 227 -5.42 21.05 -5.68
CA ARG A 227 -5.78 22.40 -5.25
C ARG A 227 -6.07 22.39 -3.74
N PRO A 228 -5.80 23.47 -3.00
CA PRO A 228 -6.28 23.60 -1.64
C PRO A 228 -7.80 23.41 -1.58
N TRP A 229 -8.25 22.44 -0.80
CA TRP A 229 -9.64 22.07 -0.64
C TRP A 229 -10.13 22.39 0.77
N TRP A 230 -11.33 22.96 0.89
CA TRP A 230 -11.90 23.39 2.17
C TRP A 230 -12.53 22.22 2.93
N ASP A 231 -11.89 21.80 4.01
CA ASP A 231 -12.37 20.79 4.95
C ASP A 231 -13.25 21.45 6.01
N ALA A 232 -14.53 21.64 5.68
CA ALA A 232 -15.50 22.32 6.54
C ALA A 232 -15.62 21.66 7.93
N ALA A 233 -15.48 20.34 8.02
CA ALA A 233 -15.58 19.60 9.28
C ALA A 233 -14.43 19.95 10.25
N HIS A 234 -13.26 20.31 9.73
CA HIS A 234 -12.07 20.65 10.52
C HIS A 234 -11.67 22.12 10.41
N GLY A 235 -12.44 22.94 9.69
CA GLY A 235 -12.23 24.39 9.57
C GLY A 235 -10.86 24.77 8.97
N ARG A 236 -10.35 23.97 8.02
CA ARG A 236 -9.01 24.13 7.43
C ARG A 236 -8.99 23.81 5.95
N PHE A 237 -7.93 24.21 5.26
CA PHE A 237 -7.63 23.75 3.92
C PHE A 237 -6.73 22.51 3.94
N LEU A 238 -6.93 21.61 2.98
CA LEU A 238 -6.07 20.47 2.69
C LEU A 238 -5.47 20.64 1.30
N GLN A 239 -4.16 20.46 1.14
CA GLN A 239 -3.54 20.37 -0.17
C GLN A 239 -2.65 19.12 -0.23
N HIS A 240 -2.92 18.24 -1.20
CA HIS A 240 -2.21 16.97 -1.33
C HIS A 240 -1.28 16.95 -2.54
N TYR A 241 -0.07 16.43 -2.33
CA TYR A 241 0.86 15.99 -3.37
C TYR A 241 0.82 14.46 -3.36
N VAL A 242 0.37 13.85 -4.45
CA VAL A 242 0.08 12.40 -4.47
C VAL A 242 0.99 11.72 -5.46
N LYS A 243 1.45 10.52 -5.11
CA LYS A 243 2.26 9.66 -5.97
C LYS A 243 1.83 8.19 -5.85
N THR A 244 1.85 7.48 -6.97
CA THR A 244 1.77 6.01 -7.03
C THR A 244 2.66 5.49 -8.16
N THR A 245 3.05 4.23 -8.09
CA THR A 245 4.01 3.61 -9.01
C THR A 245 3.40 2.38 -9.68
N LEU A 246 3.57 2.27 -10.99
CA LEU A 246 3.14 1.15 -11.82
C LEU A 246 4.34 0.59 -12.60
N PRO A 247 4.91 -0.56 -12.20
CA PRO A 247 5.87 -1.29 -13.02
C PRO A 247 5.15 -1.96 -14.20
N VAL A 248 5.72 -1.79 -15.39
CA VAL A 248 5.24 -2.38 -16.64
C VAL A 248 6.36 -3.23 -17.23
N TYR A 249 6.06 -4.51 -17.43
CA TYR A 249 6.93 -5.54 -18.00
C TYR A 249 8.26 -5.68 -17.24
N GLY A 250 8.17 -5.71 -15.90
CA GLY A 250 9.28 -6.00 -14.99
C GLY A 250 10.29 -4.86 -14.80
N VAL A 251 10.04 -3.68 -15.36
CA VAL A 251 10.97 -2.54 -15.22
C VAL A 251 10.83 -1.90 -13.84
N GLU A 252 11.94 -1.87 -13.09
CA GLU A 252 11.97 -1.26 -11.75
C GLU A 252 12.77 0.06 -11.68
N ARG A 253 13.62 0.39 -12.66
CA ARG A 253 14.46 1.60 -12.60
C ARG A 253 13.61 2.85 -12.34
N GLY A 254 14.00 3.64 -11.33
CA GLY A 254 13.37 4.92 -10.99
C GLY A 254 12.54 4.92 -9.70
N TRP A 255 12.19 3.74 -9.14
CA TRP A 255 11.23 3.67 -8.02
C TRP A 255 11.69 4.40 -6.75
N SER A 256 13.00 4.48 -6.55
CA SER A 256 13.65 5.11 -5.40
C SER A 256 14.12 6.55 -5.67
N LEU A 257 13.77 7.12 -6.83
CA LEU A 257 14.15 8.47 -7.20
C LEU A 257 13.05 9.49 -6.82
N PRO A 258 13.42 10.72 -6.45
CA PRO A 258 12.45 11.79 -6.30
C PRO A 258 11.85 12.18 -7.67
N VAL A 259 10.58 12.58 -7.66
CA VAL A 259 9.86 13.08 -8.84
C VAL A 259 9.87 14.61 -8.93
N GLY A 260 10.40 15.29 -7.90
CA GLY A 260 10.51 16.75 -7.85
C GLY A 260 9.24 17.44 -7.36
N GLN A 261 8.34 16.72 -6.69
CA GLN A 261 7.23 17.36 -6.00
C GLN A 261 7.74 18.17 -4.81
N ARG A 262 7.06 19.29 -4.51
CA ARG A 262 7.40 20.15 -3.38
C ARG A 262 7.39 19.39 -2.06
N PHE A 263 6.39 18.54 -1.85
CA PHE A 263 6.27 17.68 -0.67
C PHE A 263 6.13 16.23 -1.14
N GLU A 264 7.10 15.39 -0.81
CA GLU A 264 7.26 14.09 -1.46
C GLU A 264 7.65 12.98 -0.46
N ILE A 265 7.11 11.77 -0.66
CA ILE A 265 7.64 10.54 -0.06
C ILE A 265 8.46 9.80 -1.12
N VAL A 266 9.74 9.54 -0.81
CA VAL A 266 10.62 8.69 -1.63
C VAL A 266 10.77 7.33 -0.96
N PRO A 267 10.33 6.23 -1.59
CA PRO A 267 10.46 4.90 -0.99
C PRO A 267 11.92 4.48 -0.79
N LEU A 268 12.20 3.82 0.32
CA LEU A 268 13.46 3.11 0.62
C LEU A 268 13.31 1.59 0.46
N SER A 269 12.08 1.09 0.51
CA SER A 269 11.70 -0.27 0.10
C SER A 269 10.97 -0.23 -1.23
N ARG A 270 11.19 -1.22 -2.10
CA ARG A 270 10.49 -1.33 -3.39
C ARG A 270 8.97 -1.35 -3.17
N PRO A 271 8.19 -0.41 -3.73
CA PRO A 271 6.79 -0.21 -3.36
C PRO A 271 5.80 -1.10 -4.13
N PHE A 272 6.27 -2.13 -4.82
CA PHE A 272 5.45 -3.03 -5.63
C PHE A 272 5.99 -4.47 -5.55
N GLY A 273 5.13 -5.44 -5.89
CA GLY A 273 5.44 -6.86 -5.70
C GLY A 273 5.62 -7.23 -4.22
N LEU A 274 4.90 -6.54 -3.34
CA LEU A 274 4.93 -6.75 -1.89
C LEU A 274 3.85 -7.76 -1.51
N THR A 275 4.15 -8.73 -0.65
CA THR A 275 3.17 -9.69 -0.13
C THR A 275 3.03 -9.49 1.37
N ALA A 276 1.80 -9.44 1.89
CA ALA A 276 1.54 -9.26 3.32
C ALA A 276 2.00 -10.51 4.12
N PRO A 277 2.69 -10.36 5.27
CA PRO A 277 3.16 -9.09 5.81
C PRO A 277 4.40 -8.55 5.07
N ALA A 278 4.43 -7.25 4.79
CA ALA A 278 5.53 -6.57 4.11
C ALA A 278 6.05 -5.39 4.94
N MET A 279 7.34 -5.05 4.80
CA MET A 279 7.90 -3.81 5.35
C MET A 279 7.86 -2.73 4.27
N PHE A 280 7.35 -1.54 4.62
CA PHE A 280 7.47 -0.34 3.80
C PHE A 280 8.27 0.73 4.56
N SER A 281 9.29 1.27 3.92
CA SER A 281 10.09 2.38 4.44
C SER A 281 10.26 3.47 3.39
N GLY A 282 10.49 4.69 3.83
CA GLY A 282 10.64 5.86 2.96
C GLY A 282 11.29 7.05 3.64
N VAL A 283 11.59 8.06 2.84
CA VAL A 283 12.07 9.38 3.27
C VAL A 283 11.01 10.42 2.91
N VAL A 284 10.63 11.26 3.86
CA VAL A 284 9.80 12.44 3.60
C VAL A 284 10.70 13.60 3.22
N LEU A 285 10.43 14.23 2.08
CA LEU A 285 11.15 15.39 1.56
C LEU A 285 10.23 16.62 1.50
N MET A 286 10.73 17.76 1.94
CA MET A 286 10.14 19.08 1.68
C MET A 286 11.15 19.92 0.89
N ASP A 287 10.73 20.46 -0.26
CA ASP A 287 11.56 21.20 -1.20
C ASP A 287 12.87 20.44 -1.53
N GLY A 288 12.74 19.12 -1.73
CA GLY A 288 13.85 18.21 -2.03
C GLY A 288 14.77 17.87 -0.84
N LYS A 289 14.48 18.36 0.37
CA LYS A 289 15.31 18.14 1.58
C LYS A 289 14.61 17.21 2.56
N PRO A 290 15.34 16.30 3.25
CA PRO A 290 14.76 15.46 4.28
C PRO A 290 14.05 16.25 5.39
N LEU A 291 12.84 15.82 5.72
CA LEU A 291 12.00 16.47 6.71
C LEU A 291 11.96 15.66 8.01
N ALA A 292 12.64 16.16 9.04
CA ALA A 292 12.69 15.53 10.35
C ALA A 292 11.42 15.77 11.18
N ALA A 293 11.12 14.84 12.10
CA ALA A 293 10.01 14.91 13.06
C ALA A 293 8.60 15.08 12.45
N ALA A 294 8.45 14.86 11.14
CA ALA A 294 7.17 14.89 10.45
C ALA A 294 6.26 13.77 10.95
N SER A 295 4.98 14.07 11.14
CA SER A 295 3.98 13.03 11.42
C SER A 295 3.72 12.23 10.16
N VAL A 296 3.93 10.92 10.23
CA VAL A 296 3.64 9.98 9.14
C VAL A 296 2.57 9.01 9.61
N ARG A 297 1.56 8.75 8.78
CA ARG A 297 0.52 7.77 9.05
C ARG A 297 0.41 6.77 7.90
N MET A 298 -0.02 5.56 8.22
CA MET A 298 -0.23 4.48 7.27
C MET A 298 -1.63 3.91 7.46
N ALA A 299 -2.46 3.97 6.42
CA ALA A 299 -3.85 3.51 6.46
C ALA A 299 -4.16 2.61 5.27
N ARG A 300 -4.86 1.50 5.51
CA ARG A 300 -5.36 0.61 4.45
C ARG A 300 -6.78 0.99 4.07
N ILE A 301 -7.14 0.88 2.80
CA ILE A 301 -8.54 0.94 2.40
C ILE A 301 -9.28 -0.29 2.96
N ASN A 302 -10.29 -0.04 3.79
CA ASN A 302 -11.10 -1.09 4.42
C ASN A 302 -12.33 -1.40 3.56
N THR A 303 -12.10 -1.99 2.38
CA THR A 303 -13.16 -2.36 1.43
C THR A 303 -14.22 -3.29 2.04
N GLU A 304 -13.80 -4.12 2.99
CA GLU A 304 -14.62 -5.07 3.72
C GLU A 304 -15.43 -4.42 4.86
N LYS A 305 -15.23 -3.13 5.14
CA LYS A 305 -15.89 -2.36 6.20
C LYS A 305 -15.83 -3.07 7.56
N ARG A 306 -14.73 -3.77 7.82
CA ARG A 306 -14.55 -4.49 9.08
C ARG A 306 -14.36 -3.48 10.21
N PRO A 307 -15.12 -3.58 11.31
CA PRO A 307 -14.93 -2.70 12.45
C PRO A 307 -13.61 -3.02 13.16
N VAL A 308 -13.08 -2.04 13.86
CA VAL A 308 -11.89 -2.18 14.70
C VAL A 308 -12.20 -1.72 16.14
N PRO A 309 -11.45 -2.19 17.16
CA PRO A 309 -11.79 -1.91 18.56
C PRO A 309 -11.81 -0.42 18.92
N THR A 310 -10.92 0.37 18.33
CA THR A 310 -10.81 1.81 18.56
C THR A 310 -10.33 2.51 17.30
N SER A 311 -10.51 3.83 17.20
CA SER A 311 -10.04 4.58 16.03
C SER A 311 -8.51 4.55 15.85
N TRP A 312 -7.76 4.25 16.91
CA TRP A 312 -6.31 4.01 16.85
C TRP A 312 -5.91 2.76 16.05
N HIS A 313 -6.87 1.93 15.66
CA HIS A 313 -6.66 0.77 14.79
C HIS A 313 -7.05 1.06 13.33
N GLU A 314 -7.56 2.26 13.03
CA GLU A 314 -7.88 2.67 11.66
C GLU A 314 -6.62 3.03 10.85
N ASP A 315 -5.59 3.53 11.53
CA ASP A 315 -4.28 3.85 10.97
C ASP A 315 -3.14 3.50 11.93
N ILE A 316 -1.90 3.54 11.42
CA ILE A 316 -0.68 3.40 12.22
C ILE A 316 0.07 4.73 12.12
N ALA A 317 0.56 5.25 13.24
CA ALA A 317 1.31 6.51 13.28
C ALA A 317 2.80 6.29 13.58
N ALA A 318 3.65 7.06 12.91
CA ALA A 318 5.09 7.16 13.16
C ALA A 318 5.56 8.62 13.02
N ARG A 319 6.84 8.85 13.32
CA ARG A 319 7.52 10.12 13.05
C ARG A 319 8.81 9.88 12.29
N THR A 320 9.18 10.80 11.43
CA THR A 320 10.47 10.72 10.74
C THR A 320 11.63 11.01 11.69
N ASN A 321 12.76 10.33 11.46
CA ASN A 321 14.02 10.61 12.16
C ASN A 321 14.71 11.87 11.59
N ASN A 322 15.92 12.19 12.04
CA ASN A 322 16.69 13.37 11.58
C ASN A 322 17.06 13.33 10.09
N LYS A 323 16.98 12.16 9.44
CA LYS A 323 17.20 11.97 8.00
C LYS A 323 15.88 11.90 7.21
N GLY A 324 14.74 12.22 7.83
CA GLY A 324 13.44 12.14 7.19
C GLY A 324 12.90 10.71 7.01
N GLU A 325 13.57 9.70 7.57
CA GLU A 325 13.24 8.28 7.34
C GLU A 325 12.15 7.78 8.29
N PHE A 326 11.33 6.84 7.81
CA PHE A 326 10.31 6.12 8.58
C PHE A 326 10.15 4.67 8.08
N SER A 327 9.49 3.82 8.87
CA SER A 327 9.16 2.43 8.50
C SER A 327 7.83 1.97 9.10
N PHE A 328 7.10 1.12 8.37
CA PHE A 328 5.85 0.46 8.79
C PHE A 328 5.82 -1.00 8.35
N VAL A 329 5.15 -1.85 9.13
CA VAL A 329 4.78 -3.20 8.73
C VAL A 329 3.34 -3.20 8.21
N LEU A 330 3.16 -3.63 6.97
CA LEU A 330 1.88 -3.75 6.26
C LEU A 330 1.40 -5.19 6.38
N ASN A 331 0.53 -5.44 7.34
CA ASN A 331 0.15 -6.77 7.78
C ASN A 331 -1.04 -7.38 7.02
N GLN A 332 -1.64 -6.65 6.08
CA GLN A 332 -2.82 -7.09 5.33
C GLN A 332 -2.72 -6.73 3.85
N PRO A 333 -3.30 -7.56 2.96
CA PRO A 333 -3.32 -7.29 1.52
C PRO A 333 -4.32 -6.18 1.16
N GLY A 334 -4.01 -5.39 0.15
CA GLY A 334 -4.85 -4.31 -0.37
C GLY A 334 -4.08 -3.03 -0.63
N TRP A 335 -4.81 -1.96 -0.94
CA TRP A 335 -4.26 -0.62 -1.13
C TRP A 335 -3.98 0.07 0.21
N TRP A 336 -2.76 0.56 0.37
CA TRP A 336 -2.28 1.31 1.52
C TRP A 336 -1.89 2.73 1.10
N CYS A 337 -2.21 3.70 1.94
CA CYS A 337 -1.81 5.10 1.83
C CYS A 337 -0.82 5.44 2.92
N CYS A 338 0.39 5.82 2.52
CA CYS A 338 1.35 6.49 3.39
C CYS A 338 1.16 8.00 3.28
N MET A 339 0.97 8.68 4.41
CA MET A 339 0.70 10.11 4.46
C MET A 339 1.63 10.79 5.44
N ALA A 340 2.42 11.75 4.96
CA ALA A 340 3.09 12.72 5.82
C ALA A 340 2.38 14.07 5.70
N SER A 341 2.26 14.80 6.83
CA SER A 341 1.58 16.11 6.81
C SER A 341 2.29 17.14 7.67
N ILE A 342 2.20 18.40 7.24
CA ILE A 342 2.69 19.56 7.98
C ILE A 342 1.74 20.76 7.83
N PRO A 343 1.82 21.76 8.73
CA PRO A 343 1.19 23.06 8.49
C PRO A 343 1.79 23.75 7.26
N GLY A 344 0.94 24.40 6.47
CA GLY A 344 1.33 25.34 5.42
C GLY A 344 0.93 26.77 5.79
N ASP A 345 1.22 27.71 4.89
CA ASP A 345 0.82 29.10 5.06
C ASP A 345 -0.71 29.23 5.02
N PRO A 346 -1.33 29.96 5.96
CA PRO A 346 -2.78 30.12 6.00
C PRO A 346 -3.34 30.71 4.71
N LEU A 347 -4.53 30.25 4.33
CA LEU A 347 -5.26 30.74 3.16
C LEU A 347 -6.50 31.52 3.59
N LYS A 348 -6.99 32.39 2.71
CA LYS A 348 -8.24 33.12 2.96
C LYS A 348 -9.43 32.15 2.88
N GLY A 349 -10.14 32.00 4.00
CA GLY A 349 -11.32 31.14 4.12
C GLY A 349 -12.59 31.73 3.49
N PRO A 350 -13.68 30.95 3.48
CA PRO A 350 -14.98 31.40 2.96
C PRO A 350 -15.56 32.61 3.70
N ASP A 351 -15.20 32.80 4.97
CA ASP A 351 -15.56 33.96 5.81
C ASP A 351 -14.63 35.17 5.61
N GLY A 352 -13.67 35.06 4.69
CA GLY A 352 -12.66 36.07 4.42
C GLY A 352 -11.52 36.13 5.45
N GLN A 353 -11.53 35.30 6.50
CA GLN A 353 -10.49 35.24 7.52
C GLN A 353 -9.39 34.23 7.16
N PRO A 354 -8.16 34.39 7.67
CA PRO A 354 -7.12 33.38 7.51
C PRO A 354 -7.55 32.05 8.16
N LYS A 355 -7.44 30.95 7.41
CA LYS A 355 -7.68 29.58 7.87
C LYS A 355 -6.42 28.73 7.71
N PRO A 356 -6.16 27.78 8.63
CA PRO A 356 -5.00 26.91 8.52
C PRO A 356 -5.00 26.13 7.21
N LEU A 357 -3.82 25.98 6.60
CA LEU A 357 -3.56 25.02 5.53
C LEU A 357 -2.81 23.84 6.13
N GLN A 358 -3.24 22.63 5.80
CA GLN A 358 -2.45 21.42 6.00
C GLN A 358 -1.96 20.93 4.64
N LEU A 359 -0.65 20.85 4.50
CA LEU A 359 -0.01 20.18 3.37
C LEU A 359 0.10 18.70 3.68
N GLY A 360 -0.21 17.84 2.71
CA GLY A 360 -0.03 16.41 2.79
C GLY A 360 0.74 15.90 1.58
N THR A 361 1.68 14.97 1.79
CA THR A 361 2.24 14.13 0.73
C THR A 361 1.73 12.72 0.94
N LEU A 362 1.20 12.12 -0.13
CA LEU A 362 0.49 10.86 -0.14
C LEU A 362 1.19 9.90 -1.11
N PHE A 363 1.52 8.70 -0.63
CA PHE A 363 2.10 7.64 -1.45
C PHE A 363 1.23 6.39 -1.37
N TRP A 364 0.70 5.95 -2.50
CA TRP A 364 -0.14 4.76 -2.59
C TRP A 364 0.67 3.56 -3.07
N LEU A 365 0.45 2.41 -2.44
CA LEU A 365 1.03 1.13 -2.82
C LEU A 365 0.06 -0.02 -2.55
N TYR A 366 0.23 -1.10 -3.29
CA TYR A 366 -0.56 -2.31 -3.14
C TYR A 366 0.27 -3.41 -2.48
N VAL A 367 -0.36 -4.17 -1.59
CA VAL A 367 0.20 -5.36 -0.95
C VAL A 367 -0.63 -6.58 -1.32
N ASP A 368 0.00 -7.61 -1.86
CA ASP A 368 -0.58 -8.87 -2.26
C ASP A 368 -0.89 -9.80 -1.08
N SER A 369 -1.85 -10.71 -1.30
CA SER A 369 -2.09 -11.84 -0.41
C SER A 369 -1.14 -12.98 -0.72
N ILE A 370 -0.68 -13.72 0.29
CA ILE A 370 0.07 -14.99 0.13
C ILE A 370 -0.76 -16.00 -0.67
N SER A 371 -2.08 -15.95 -0.54
CA SER A 371 -3.02 -16.89 -1.17
C SER A 371 -3.41 -16.49 -2.59
N SER A 372 -2.68 -15.60 -3.26
CA SER A 372 -2.99 -15.31 -4.67
C SER A 372 -2.78 -16.59 -5.47
N GLU A 373 -3.83 -17.41 -5.61
CA GLU A 373 -4.06 -18.14 -6.85
C GLU A 373 -3.68 -17.17 -7.95
N ALA A 374 -2.68 -17.57 -8.74
CA ALA A 374 -2.10 -16.76 -9.79
C ALA A 374 -3.21 -15.93 -10.44
N ARG A 375 -3.19 -14.59 -10.21
CA ARG A 375 -4.15 -13.67 -10.84
C ARG A 375 -4.28 -14.15 -12.27
N LYS A 376 -5.48 -14.60 -12.66
CA LYS A 376 -5.70 -15.41 -13.87
C LYS A 376 -4.77 -14.94 -14.99
N ARG A 377 -3.71 -15.73 -15.19
CA ARG A 377 -2.57 -15.43 -16.06
C ARG A 377 -2.93 -15.59 -17.51
#